data_AF-A0A0P0GE31-F1
#
_entry.id   AF-A0A0P0GE31-F1
#
_cell.length_a   1.000
_cell.length_b   1.000
_cell.length_c   1.000
_cell.angle_alpha   90.00
_cell.angle_beta   90.00
_cell.angle_gamma   90.00
#
_symmetry.space_group_name_H-M   'P 1'
#
loop_
_entity.id
_entity.type
_entity.pdbx_description
1 polymer ?
#
loop_
_entity_poly.entity_id
_entity_poly.type
_entity_poly.pdbx_seq_one_letter_code
_entity_poly.pdbx_strand_id
1 'polypeptide(L)'
;MTMIKLSNDIPFVNTKRMFVAFPNFNGEHIFDLSDYDILIYYYKLFENRTNEDKFYIDKYSSLKELEEDIYGKCTHIEGGDWTTKDFKDIYNSLDKEVFLNKINALIKEYGNIISTYTIAVCIKTDEPIKLLSFIKSEIPNIETWSNYK
;
A
#
# COMPACT_ATOMS: atom_id res chain seq x y z
N MET A 1 21.23 13.35 -13.24
CA MET A 1 21.07 11.95 -13.66
C MET A 1 19.95 11.41 -12.81
N THR A 2 18.73 11.38 -13.34
CA THR A 2 17.54 10.90 -12.63
C THR A 2 17.76 9.44 -12.25
N MET A 3 17.60 9.10 -10.96
CA MET A 3 17.63 7.71 -10.50
C MET A 3 16.22 7.26 -10.13
N ILE A 4 15.45 6.87 -11.14
CA ILE A 4 14.23 6.10 -10.92
C ILE A 4 14.65 4.65 -10.70
N LYS A 5 14.51 4.17 -9.47
CA LYS A 5 14.71 2.74 -9.17
C LYS A 5 13.33 2.10 -9.02
N LEU A 6 12.94 1.34 -10.05
CA LEU A 6 11.81 0.41 -9.96
C LEU A 6 12.30 -0.85 -9.25
N SER A 7 11.65 -1.19 -8.14
CA SER A 7 11.87 -2.45 -7.43
C SER A 7 10.62 -3.31 -7.56
N ASN A 8 10.82 -4.52 -8.09
CA ASN A 8 9.81 -5.59 -8.06
C ASN A 8 9.80 -6.33 -6.72
N ASP A 9 10.77 -6.05 -5.84
CA ASP A 9 10.84 -6.58 -4.48
C ASP A 9 9.88 -5.80 -3.59
N ILE A 10 8.58 -6.06 -3.77
CA ILE A 10 7.54 -5.50 -2.91
C ILE A 10 7.50 -6.36 -1.65
N PRO A 11 7.52 -5.76 -0.45
CA PRO A 11 7.56 -6.50 0.80
C PRO A 11 6.37 -7.45 1.02
N PHE A 12 5.29 -7.32 0.23
CA PHE A 12 4.11 -8.18 0.30
C PHE A 12 4.08 -9.32 -0.75
N VAL A 13 4.81 -9.22 -1.88
CA VAL A 13 4.60 -10.15 -3.01
C VAL A 13 5.23 -11.53 -2.77
N ASN A 14 5.97 -11.71 -1.68
CA ASN A 14 6.50 -13.02 -1.28
C ASN A 14 5.60 -13.80 -0.31
N THR A 15 4.43 -13.27 0.09
CA THR A 15 3.38 -14.15 0.62
C THR A 15 2.72 -14.84 -0.57
N LYS A 16 3.09 -16.11 -0.73
CA LYS A 16 2.34 -17.14 -1.44
C LYS A 16 0.89 -16.67 -1.61
N ARG A 17 0.44 -16.42 -2.86
CA ARG A 17 -0.99 -16.48 -3.18
C ARG A 17 -1.40 -17.90 -2.77
N MET A 18 -1.79 -18.07 -1.50
CA MET A 18 -2.22 -19.35 -0.99
C MET A 18 -3.57 -19.55 -1.66
N PHE A 19 -3.58 -20.39 -2.69
CA PHE A 19 -4.82 -20.93 -3.22
C PHE A 19 -5.42 -21.80 -2.11
N VAL A 20 -6.28 -21.19 -1.30
CA VAL A 20 -7.08 -21.89 -0.30
C VAL A 20 -8.40 -22.20 -0.97
N ALA A 21 -8.73 -23.49 -1.09
CA ALA A 21 -9.98 -23.92 -1.75
C ALA A 21 -11.23 -23.44 -0.99
N PHE A 22 -11.10 -23.13 0.30
CA PHE A 22 -12.16 -22.67 1.19
C PHE A 22 -11.62 -21.63 2.18
N PRO A 23 -11.47 -20.36 1.79
CA PRO A 23 -11.06 -19.31 2.71
C PRO A 23 -12.14 -19.07 3.78
N ASN A 24 -11.71 -18.90 5.03
CA ASN A 24 -12.59 -18.47 6.11
C ASN A 24 -12.57 -16.93 6.17
N PHE A 25 -13.69 -16.31 5.80
CA PHE A 25 -13.81 -14.83 5.79
C PHE A 25 -14.15 -14.22 7.15
N ASN A 26 -14.24 -15.04 8.19
CA ASN A 26 -14.53 -14.62 9.56
C ASN A 26 -13.29 -14.82 10.46
N GLY A 27 -12.08 -14.62 9.94
CA GLY A 27 -10.88 -14.72 10.76
C GLY A 27 -10.94 -13.72 11.93
N GLU A 28 -10.35 -14.07 13.07
CA GLU A 28 -10.41 -13.28 14.31
C GLU A 28 -9.14 -12.45 14.58
N HIS A 29 -8.33 -12.19 13.55
CA HIS A 29 -7.07 -11.45 13.71
C HIS A 29 -7.31 -10.06 14.33
N ILE A 30 -6.46 -9.71 15.30
CA ILE A 30 -6.47 -8.40 15.94
C ILE A 30 -5.38 -7.57 15.29
N PHE A 31 -5.79 -6.61 14.47
CA PHE A 31 -4.89 -5.66 13.81
C PHE A 31 -4.06 -4.86 14.81
N ASP A 32 -2.74 -4.87 14.64
CA ASP A 32 -1.78 -4.22 15.53
C ASP A 32 -0.64 -3.51 14.75
N LEU A 33 0.48 -3.21 15.42
CA LEU A 33 1.68 -2.55 14.85
C LEU A 33 2.82 -3.54 14.53
N SER A 34 2.52 -4.84 14.42
CA SER A 34 3.45 -5.86 13.95
C SER A 34 3.94 -5.54 12.54
N ASP A 35 5.11 -6.09 12.19
CA ASP A 35 5.72 -5.79 10.89
C ASP A 35 4.85 -6.26 9.73
N TYR A 36 4.10 -7.36 9.89
CA TYR A 36 3.19 -7.84 8.86
C TYR A 36 1.98 -6.93 8.67
N ASP A 37 1.31 -6.52 9.75
CA ASP A 37 0.17 -5.61 9.66
C ASP A 37 0.56 -4.23 9.13
N ILE A 38 1.74 -3.74 9.51
CA ILE A 38 2.29 -2.48 9.01
C ILE A 38 2.53 -2.51 7.51
N LEU A 39 2.92 -3.66 6.94
CA LEU A 39 3.01 -3.84 5.49
C LEU A 39 1.64 -3.81 4.81
N ILE A 40 0.59 -4.38 5.43
CA ILE A 40 -0.79 -4.30 4.92
C ILE A 40 -1.23 -2.83 4.85
N TYR A 41 -0.99 -2.07 5.92
CA TYR A 41 -1.36 -0.64 5.98
C TYR A 41 -0.59 0.18 4.96
N TYR A 42 0.72 -0.06 4.83
CA TYR A 42 1.57 0.59 3.85
C TYR A 42 1.06 0.33 2.43
N TYR A 43 0.72 -0.92 2.09
CA TYR A 43 0.13 -1.25 0.80
C TYR A 43 -1.18 -0.49 0.58
N LYS A 44 -2.08 -0.51 1.58
CA LYS A 44 -3.39 0.12 1.46
C LYS A 44 -3.31 1.64 1.29
N LEU A 45 -2.44 2.31 2.05
CA LEU A 45 -2.15 3.74 1.91
C LEU A 45 -1.75 4.09 0.47
N PHE A 46 -0.83 3.32 -0.10
CA PHE A 46 -0.32 3.61 -1.43
C PHE A 46 -1.23 3.16 -2.57
N GLU A 47 -2.07 2.14 -2.37
CA GLU A 47 -3.21 1.87 -3.26
C GLU A 47 -4.14 3.10 -3.31
N ASN A 48 -4.53 3.63 -2.14
CA ASN A 48 -5.36 4.82 -2.03
C ASN A 48 -4.72 6.03 -2.74
N ARG A 49 -3.44 6.33 -2.46
CA ARG A 49 -2.70 7.40 -3.13
C ARG A 49 -2.59 7.21 -4.65
N THR A 50 -2.40 5.98 -5.11
CA THR A 50 -2.33 5.66 -6.54
C THR A 50 -3.68 5.93 -7.21
N ASN A 51 -4.79 5.49 -6.59
CA ASN A 51 -6.13 5.69 -7.14
C ASN A 51 -6.49 7.16 -7.31
N GLU A 52 -6.08 8.00 -6.36
CA GLU A 52 -6.28 9.45 -6.41
C GLU A 52 -5.22 10.19 -7.25
N ASP A 53 -4.32 9.47 -7.90
CA ASP A 53 -3.18 9.99 -8.67
C ASP A 53 -2.38 11.07 -7.90
N LYS A 54 -2.19 10.83 -6.59
CA LYS A 54 -1.43 11.74 -5.72
C LYS A 54 0.04 11.76 -6.13
N PHE A 55 0.73 12.82 -5.71
CA PHE A 55 2.16 12.95 -5.92
C PHE A 55 2.95 11.96 -5.06
N TYR A 56 4.12 11.58 -5.56
CA TYR A 56 5.15 10.90 -4.79
C TYR A 56 5.50 11.69 -3.53
N ILE A 57 5.74 10.97 -2.43
CA ILE A 57 6.21 11.54 -1.16
C ILE A 57 7.50 10.86 -0.71
N ASP A 58 8.42 11.64 -0.17
CA ASP A 58 9.60 11.12 0.53
C ASP A 58 9.25 10.64 1.95
N LYS A 59 8.19 11.22 2.54
CA LYS A 59 7.57 10.85 3.82
C LYS A 59 6.24 11.59 3.99
N TYR A 60 5.43 11.13 4.94
CA TYR A 60 4.37 11.95 5.53
C TYR A 60 4.98 12.93 6.53
N SER A 61 4.62 14.21 6.40
CA SER A 61 5.12 15.28 7.26
C SER A 61 4.28 15.49 8.52
N SER A 62 3.05 14.95 8.57
CA SER A 62 2.16 15.04 9.72
C SER A 62 1.13 13.91 9.74
N LEU A 63 0.53 13.66 10.92
CA LEU A 63 -0.63 12.77 11.04
C LEU A 63 -1.80 13.22 10.17
N LYS A 64 -2.03 14.53 10.05
CA LYS A 64 -3.11 15.08 9.23
C LYS A 64 -2.96 14.68 7.76
N GLU A 65 -1.74 14.78 7.22
CA GLU A 65 -1.44 14.38 5.83
C GLU A 65 -1.62 12.88 5.64
N LEU A 66 -1.17 12.07 6.60
CA LEU A 66 -1.34 10.61 6.61
C LEU A 66 -2.83 10.23 6.63
N GLU A 67 -3.63 10.87 7.47
CA GLU A 67 -5.06 10.60 7.67
C GLU A 67 -5.90 10.81 6.40
N GLU A 68 -5.45 11.66 5.47
CA GLU A 68 -6.10 11.81 4.15
C GLU A 68 -6.06 10.53 3.31
N ASP A 69 -5.16 9.61 3.61
CA ASP A 69 -5.00 8.33 2.92
C ASP A 69 -5.54 7.13 3.73
N ILE A 70 -6.04 7.36 4.96
CA ILE A 70 -6.62 6.32 5.83
C ILE A 70 -8.09 6.10 5.50
N TYR A 71 -8.37 5.29 4.49
CA TYR A 71 -9.72 4.87 4.12
C TYR A 71 -9.75 3.51 3.42
N GLY A 72 -10.96 2.96 3.28
CA GLY A 72 -11.18 1.63 2.71
C GLY A 72 -10.95 0.53 3.73
N LYS A 73 -10.65 -0.68 3.26
CA LYS A 73 -10.52 -1.87 4.10
C LYS A 73 -9.10 -2.43 4.04
N CYS A 74 -8.63 -2.94 5.17
CA CYS A 74 -7.42 -3.75 5.25
C CYS A 74 -7.81 -5.22 5.46
N THR A 75 -7.06 -6.13 4.84
CA THR A 75 -7.28 -7.57 4.94
C THR A 75 -5.99 -8.25 5.38
N HIS A 76 -6.04 -8.92 6.53
CA HIS A 76 -5.01 -9.83 6.99
C HIS A 76 -5.33 -11.24 6.53
N ILE A 77 -4.32 -11.96 6.05
CA ILE A 77 -4.44 -13.34 5.58
C ILE A 77 -3.38 -14.19 6.28
N GLU A 78 -3.82 -15.20 7.04
CA GLU A 78 -2.96 -16.19 7.68
C GLU A 78 -3.64 -17.56 7.64
N GLY A 79 -2.92 -18.60 7.20
CA GLY A 79 -3.43 -19.99 7.22
C GLY A 79 -4.72 -20.27 6.43
N GLY A 80 -5.22 -19.32 5.64
CA GLY A 80 -6.52 -19.40 4.97
C GLY A 80 -7.67 -18.71 5.71
N ASP A 81 -7.40 -18.15 6.88
CA ASP A 81 -8.26 -17.19 7.56
C ASP A 81 -8.01 -15.78 6.99
N TRP A 82 -9.11 -15.09 6.70
CA TRP A 82 -9.16 -13.76 6.15
C TRP A 82 -9.91 -12.88 7.15
N THR A 83 -9.20 -11.90 7.72
CA THR A 83 -9.81 -10.89 8.58
C THR A 83 -9.80 -9.56 7.86
N THR A 84 -10.97 -9.01 7.60
CA THR A 84 -11.11 -7.71 6.92
C THR A 84 -11.79 -6.71 7.82
N LYS A 85 -11.20 -5.53 7.99
CA LYS A 85 -11.75 -4.46 8.82
C LYS A 85 -11.56 -3.09 8.15
N ASP A 86 -12.42 -2.14 8.51
CA ASP A 86 -12.29 -0.76 8.05
C ASP A 86 -10.98 -0.16 8.55
N PHE A 87 -10.24 0.48 7.64
CA PHE A 87 -8.91 1.00 7.95
C PHE A 87 -8.96 2.14 8.96
N LYS A 88 -10.03 2.95 8.95
CA LYS A 88 -10.20 4.02 9.93
C LYS A 88 -10.43 3.44 11.32
N ASP A 89 -11.21 2.37 11.44
CA ASP A 89 -11.43 1.69 12.72
C ASP A 89 -10.16 1.05 13.27
N ILE A 90 -9.35 0.44 12.39
CA ILE A 90 -8.02 -0.07 12.76
C ILE A 90 -7.15 1.09 13.25
N TYR A 91 -6.97 2.14 12.44
CA TYR A 91 -6.13 3.29 12.76
C TYR A 91 -6.52 3.93 14.10
N ASN A 92 -7.82 4.06 14.37
CA ASN A 92 -8.34 4.58 15.64
C ASN A 92 -7.93 3.75 16.87
N SER A 93 -7.61 2.45 16.73
CA SER A 93 -7.10 1.62 17.84
C SER A 93 -5.59 1.58 18.00
N LEU A 94 -4.80 2.07 17.03
CA LEU A 94 -3.33 1.98 17.07
C LEU A 94 -2.65 3.14 17.85
N ASP A 95 -1.35 3.06 18.09
CA ASP A 95 -0.56 4.24 18.44
C ASP A 95 -0.18 5.02 17.17
N LYS A 96 -0.60 6.28 17.09
CA LYS A 96 -0.58 7.10 15.87
C LYS A 96 0.83 7.54 15.52
N GLU A 97 1.61 7.91 16.53
CA GLU A 97 2.99 8.34 16.36
C GLU A 97 3.88 7.15 15.98
N VAL A 98 3.69 6.00 16.63
CA VAL A 98 4.43 4.77 16.25
C VAL A 98 4.06 4.31 14.84
N PHE A 99 2.77 4.38 14.49
CA PHE A 99 2.30 4.07 13.14
C PHE A 99 2.96 4.97 12.09
N LEU A 100 2.90 6.30 12.27
CA LEU A 100 3.49 7.27 11.36
C LEU A 100 4.99 7.01 11.16
N ASN A 101 5.71 6.75 12.26
CA ASN A 101 7.15 6.46 12.21
C ASN A 101 7.46 5.18 11.43
N LYS A 102 6.68 4.11 11.64
CA LYS A 102 6.85 2.84 10.92
C LYS A 102 6.52 2.97 9.43
N ILE A 103 5.45 3.68 9.06
CA ILE A 103 5.12 3.96 7.66
C ILE A 103 6.23 4.78 7.00
N ASN A 104 6.71 5.84 7.64
CA ASN A 104 7.80 6.66 7.11
C ASN A 104 9.12 5.87 6.98
N ALA A 105 9.38 4.91 7.88
CA ALA A 105 10.51 4.01 7.73
C ALA A 105 10.39 3.12 6.47
N LEU A 106 9.20 2.57 6.20
CA LEU A 106 8.94 1.81 4.98
C LEU A 106 9.06 2.67 3.72
N ILE A 107 8.58 3.92 3.73
CA ILE A 107 8.75 4.84 2.60
C ILE A 107 10.24 5.07 2.33
N LYS A 108 11.03 5.28 3.38
CA LYS A 108 12.48 5.44 3.25
C LYS A 108 13.16 4.19 2.69
N GLU A 109 12.73 3.01 3.11
CA GLU A 109 13.33 1.73 2.74
C GLU A 109 12.92 1.25 1.33
N TYR A 110 11.64 1.40 0.96
CA TYR A 110 11.08 0.84 -0.27
C TYR A 110 10.64 1.89 -1.28
N GLY A 111 10.32 3.11 -0.84
CA GLY A 111 9.81 4.19 -1.70
C GLY A 111 8.30 4.30 -1.61
N ASN A 112 7.64 4.68 -2.71
CA ASN A 112 6.18 4.65 -2.82
C ASN A 112 5.78 3.37 -3.55
N ILE A 113 4.72 2.71 -3.09
CA ILE A 113 4.10 1.66 -3.90
C ILE A 113 3.20 2.36 -4.92
N ILE A 114 3.30 1.94 -6.19
CA ILE A 114 2.27 2.18 -7.18
C ILE A 114 1.49 0.88 -7.29
N SER A 115 0.26 0.87 -6.76
CA SER A 115 -0.60 -0.31 -6.78
C SER A 115 -1.79 -0.07 -7.69
N THR A 116 -1.85 -0.83 -8.77
CA THR A 116 -2.98 -0.93 -9.68
C THR A 116 -3.52 -2.36 -9.65
N TYR A 117 -4.64 -2.60 -10.32
CA TYR A 117 -5.24 -3.93 -10.39
C TYR A 117 -4.29 -4.98 -11.00
N THR A 118 -3.40 -4.57 -11.90
CA THR A 118 -2.52 -5.49 -12.65
C THR A 118 -1.06 -5.43 -12.20
N ILE A 119 -0.64 -4.31 -11.59
CA ILE A 119 0.75 -4.05 -11.27
C ILE A 119 0.85 -3.51 -9.87
N ALA A 120 1.75 -4.06 -9.08
CA ALA A 120 2.30 -3.39 -7.93
C ALA A 120 3.80 -3.24 -8.18
N VAL A 121 4.36 -2.04 -7.97
CA VAL A 121 5.81 -1.79 -8.01
C VAL A 121 6.19 -0.77 -6.95
N CYS A 122 7.40 -0.89 -6.41
CA CYS A 122 7.97 0.14 -5.56
C CYS A 122 8.83 1.09 -6.41
N ILE A 123 8.64 2.39 -6.24
CA ILE A 123 9.44 3.43 -6.90
C ILE A 123 10.12 4.31 -5.86
N LYS A 124 11.41 4.58 -6.10
CA LYS A 124 12.12 5.69 -5.45
C LYS A 124 12.55 6.69 -6.51
N THR A 125 12.25 7.95 -6.26
CA THR A 125 12.60 9.07 -7.12
C THR A 125 12.71 10.35 -6.31
N ASP A 126 13.50 11.29 -6.82
CA ASP A 126 13.56 12.69 -6.37
C ASP A 126 12.65 13.61 -7.20
N GLU A 127 11.99 13.07 -8.24
CA GLU A 127 11.08 13.81 -9.09
C GLU A 127 9.65 13.84 -8.52
N PRO A 128 8.93 14.98 -8.64
CA PRO A 128 7.55 15.11 -8.19
C PRO A 128 6.58 14.45 -9.19
N ILE A 129 6.67 13.14 -9.32
CA ILE A 129 5.79 12.36 -10.20
C ILE A 129 4.41 12.18 -9.56
N LYS A 130 3.38 12.09 -10.39
CA LYS A 130 2.07 11.57 -9.99
C LYS A 130 2.02 10.06 -10.21
N LEU A 131 1.61 9.31 -9.20
CA LEU A 131 1.83 7.86 -9.15
C LEU A 131 1.15 7.11 -10.31
N LEU A 132 -0.15 7.32 -10.53
CA LEU A 132 -0.91 6.61 -11.57
C LEU A 132 -0.56 7.13 -12.97
N SER A 133 -0.42 8.44 -13.13
CA SER A 133 0.00 9.07 -14.38
C SER A 133 1.37 8.58 -14.84
N PHE A 134 2.32 8.45 -13.91
CA PHE A 134 3.66 7.94 -14.20
C PHE A 134 3.63 6.49 -14.69
N ILE A 135 2.96 5.57 -13.98
CA ILE A 135 2.95 4.17 -14.42
C ILE A 135 2.20 3.98 -15.75
N LYS A 136 1.21 4.83 -16.05
CA LYS A 136 0.53 4.88 -17.35
C LYS A 136 1.47 5.34 -18.47
N SER A 137 2.39 6.28 -18.21
CA SER A 137 3.36 6.72 -19.22
C SER A 137 4.45 5.67 -19.47
N GLU A 138 4.90 4.98 -18.42
CA GLU A 138 5.89 3.91 -18.54
C GLU A 138 5.32 2.65 -19.18
N ILE A 139 4.03 2.38 -18.99
CA ILE A 139 3.36 1.19 -19.52
C ILE A 139 2.10 1.60 -20.31
N PRO A 140 2.28 2.18 -21.51
CA PRO A 140 1.19 2.78 -22.28
C PRO A 140 0.23 1.76 -22.90
N ASN A 141 0.63 0.48 -22.96
CA ASN A 141 -0.03 -0.55 -23.77
C ASN A 141 -0.80 -1.60 -22.95
N ILE A 142 -1.34 -1.20 -21.80
CA ILE A 142 -2.22 -2.05 -21.01
C ILE A 142 -3.66 -1.84 -21.49
N GLU A 143 -4.20 -2.82 -22.20
CA GLU A 143 -5.63 -2.94 -22.61
C GLU A 143 -6.62 -2.74 -21.44
N THR A 144 -6.15 -2.80 -20.19
CA THR A 144 -6.95 -2.78 -18.96
C THR A 144 -7.00 -1.45 -18.20
N TRP A 145 -6.37 -0.36 -18.70
CA TRP A 145 -6.48 0.96 -18.07
C TRP A 145 -7.90 1.53 -18.07
N SER A 146 -8.74 1.08 -19.02
CA SER A 146 -10.15 1.46 -19.16
C SER A 146 -11.03 1.10 -17.95
N ASN A 147 -10.58 0.18 -17.10
CA ASN A 147 -11.24 -0.22 -15.86
C ASN A 147 -10.84 0.62 -14.64
N TYR A 148 -9.80 1.47 -14.76
CA TYR A 148 -9.40 2.43 -13.73
C TYR A 148 -10.08 3.77 -14.02
N LYS A 149 -11.28 3.96 -13.45
CA LYS A 149 -12.00 5.24 -13.47
C LYS A 149 -11.74 6.00 -12.18
#